data_AF-A0A803JX17-F1
#
_entry.id   AF-A0A803JX17-F1
#
_cell.length_a   1.000
_cell.length_b   1.000
_cell.length_c   1.000
_cell.angle_alpha   90.00
_cell.angle_beta   90.00
_cell.angle_gamma   90.00
#
_symmetry.space_group_name_H-M   'P 1'
#
loop_
_entity.id
_entity.type
_entity.pdbx_description
1 polymer ?
#
loop_
_entity_poly.entity_id
_entity_poly.type
_entity_poly.pdbx_seq_one_letter_code
_entity_poly.pdbx_strand_id
1 'polypeptide(L)'
;MAAVLEVEIGGEAVREAAGEEVSGLRGVVEHARMHAKHRGHEAMHAEMVLILIATLVVAQLLLVQWKQRHQRSYNMVTLFQMWIVPVYFTVKLHWWRFLGIWFLFSIVTAFVTYKATRKPLVQTTPRLVYKWFLLLYKMSYATGIVGYIAVMFTLFGLNLLFRIKPEDAMDFGISLLFYGLYYGVLGRDFAEMCADYMASTIGFYSASGMPTKHLSDSVCAVCGQQIFVDVNEEGIIENTYRLSCNHVFHEFCIRGWCIVGKKQTCPYCKEKVDLKRMFSNPWERPHVMYGQLLDWLRYLVAWQPVIIGLVQGINYCLGLE
;
A
#
# COMPACT_ATOMS: atom_id res chain seq x y z
N MET A 1 47.05 -40.87 -64.36
CA MET A 1 46.63 -40.85 -62.94
C MET A 1 46.39 -39.44 -62.41
N ALA A 2 47.17 -38.42 -62.78
CA ALA A 2 46.94 -37.03 -62.35
C ALA A 2 45.58 -36.42 -62.79
N ALA A 3 45.16 -36.63 -64.04
CA ALA A 3 43.91 -36.07 -64.57
C ALA A 3 42.61 -36.67 -63.98
N VAL A 4 42.68 -37.86 -63.35
CA VAL A 4 41.51 -38.47 -62.68
C VAL A 4 41.36 -37.93 -61.26
N LEU A 5 42.49 -37.67 -60.58
CA LEU A 5 42.50 -37.06 -59.25
C LEU A 5 42.01 -35.61 -59.24
N GLU A 6 42.35 -34.80 -60.26
CA GLU A 6 41.84 -33.42 -60.35
C GLU A 6 40.33 -33.35 -60.57
N VAL A 7 39.74 -34.32 -61.28
CA VAL A 7 38.29 -34.41 -61.50
C VAL A 7 37.56 -34.87 -60.23
N GLU A 8 38.12 -35.80 -59.46
CA GLU A 8 37.55 -36.21 -58.16
C GLU A 8 37.63 -35.09 -57.11
N ILE A 9 38.77 -34.40 -57.00
CA ILE A 9 38.95 -33.29 -56.05
C ILE A 9 38.04 -32.10 -56.44
N GLY A 10 37.92 -31.80 -57.73
CA GLY A 10 36.98 -30.78 -58.22
C GLY A 10 35.52 -31.16 -57.95
N GLY A 11 35.16 -32.45 -58.06
CA GLY A 11 33.82 -32.96 -57.75
C GLY A 11 33.47 -32.90 -56.27
N GLU A 12 34.42 -33.15 -55.37
CA GLU A 12 34.23 -33.03 -53.92
C GLU A 12 34.10 -31.57 -53.48
N ALA A 13 34.95 -30.67 -53.99
CA ALA A 13 34.86 -29.24 -53.68
C ALA A 13 33.52 -28.62 -54.14
N VAL A 14 33.02 -29.04 -55.31
CA VAL A 14 31.69 -28.61 -55.80
C VAL A 14 30.55 -29.18 -54.94
N ARG A 15 30.70 -30.40 -54.42
CA ARG A 15 29.71 -31.01 -53.50
C ARG A 15 29.70 -30.36 -52.13
N GLU A 16 30.85 -29.97 -51.61
CA GLU A 16 30.99 -29.28 -50.32
C GLU A 16 30.42 -27.87 -50.39
N ALA A 17 30.74 -27.10 -51.45
CA ALA A 17 30.16 -25.78 -51.70
C ALA A 17 28.63 -25.83 -51.88
N ALA A 18 28.12 -26.84 -52.61
CA ALA A 18 26.68 -27.06 -52.75
C ALA A 18 26.02 -27.44 -51.41
N GLY A 19 26.73 -28.19 -50.54
CA GLY A 19 26.27 -28.53 -49.20
C GLY A 19 26.18 -27.32 -48.27
N GLU A 20 27.15 -26.41 -48.32
CA GLU A 20 27.15 -25.15 -47.57
C GLU A 20 26.07 -24.17 -48.05
N GLU A 21 25.87 -24.03 -49.36
CA GLU A 21 24.77 -23.21 -49.91
C GLU A 21 23.40 -23.76 -49.50
N VAL A 22 23.18 -25.08 -49.58
CA VAL A 22 21.93 -25.73 -49.18
C VAL A 22 21.68 -25.60 -47.66
N SER A 23 22.74 -25.70 -46.86
CA SER A 23 22.72 -25.45 -45.41
C SER A 23 22.32 -23.99 -45.08
N GLY A 24 22.93 -23.01 -45.75
CA GLY A 24 22.61 -21.59 -45.60
C GLY A 24 21.16 -21.27 -46.04
N LEU A 25 20.73 -21.81 -47.18
CA LEU A 25 19.35 -21.73 -47.66
C LEU A 25 18.35 -22.34 -46.67
N ARG A 26 18.69 -23.47 -46.05
CA ARG A 26 17.86 -24.09 -45.01
C ARG A 26 17.73 -23.22 -43.77
N GLY A 27 18.82 -22.58 -43.32
CA GLY A 27 18.79 -21.63 -42.20
C GLY A 27 17.95 -20.39 -42.50
N VAL A 28 18.03 -19.85 -43.71
CA VAL A 28 17.20 -18.71 -44.17
C VAL A 28 15.72 -19.10 -44.25
N VAL A 29 15.41 -20.31 -44.75
CA VAL A 29 14.04 -20.83 -44.81
C VAL A 29 13.49 -21.11 -43.41
N GLU A 30 14.27 -21.68 -42.50
CA GLU A 30 13.86 -21.91 -41.10
C GLU A 30 13.65 -20.59 -40.34
N HIS A 31 14.53 -19.60 -40.52
CA HIS A 31 14.36 -18.24 -39.97
C HIS A 31 13.12 -17.55 -40.56
N ALA A 32 12.91 -17.63 -41.88
CA ALA A 32 11.71 -17.10 -42.53
C ALA A 32 10.42 -17.80 -42.06
N ARG A 33 10.49 -19.10 -41.75
CA ARG A 33 9.37 -19.90 -41.23
C ARG A 33 9.07 -19.61 -39.76
N MET A 34 10.07 -19.28 -38.94
CA MET A 34 9.87 -18.71 -37.60
C MET A 34 9.20 -17.34 -37.68
N HIS A 35 9.71 -16.42 -38.50
CA HIS A 35 9.11 -15.09 -38.70
C HIS A 35 7.70 -15.17 -39.28
N ALA A 36 7.41 -16.12 -40.17
CA ALA A 36 6.06 -16.36 -40.67
C ALA A 36 5.09 -16.90 -39.61
N LYS A 37 5.56 -17.76 -38.69
CA LYS A 37 4.76 -18.21 -37.52
C LYS A 37 4.52 -17.09 -36.50
N HIS A 38 5.45 -16.15 -36.36
CA HIS A 38 5.33 -15.04 -35.43
C HIS A 38 4.58 -13.82 -35.98
N ARG A 39 4.47 -13.63 -37.31
CA ARG A 39 3.80 -12.45 -37.90
C ARG A 39 2.33 -12.24 -37.49
N GLY A 40 1.55 -13.30 -37.32
CA GLY A 40 0.16 -13.19 -36.81
C GLY A 40 0.08 -13.05 -35.29
N HIS A 41 1.05 -13.63 -34.57
CA HIS A 41 1.13 -13.61 -33.12
C HIS A 41 1.65 -12.26 -32.60
N GLU A 42 2.60 -11.63 -33.28
CA GLU A 42 3.14 -10.31 -32.94
C GLU A 42 2.10 -9.19 -33.13
N ALA A 43 1.27 -9.27 -34.17
CA ALA A 43 0.16 -8.33 -34.35
C ALA A 43 -0.87 -8.43 -33.21
N MET A 44 -1.22 -9.66 -32.81
CA MET A 44 -2.12 -9.92 -31.69
C MET A 44 -1.53 -9.44 -30.35
N HIS A 45 -0.24 -9.69 -30.10
CA HIS A 45 0.47 -9.15 -28.93
C HIS A 45 0.55 -7.63 -28.93
N ALA A 46 0.80 -7.02 -30.09
CA ALA A 46 0.82 -5.56 -30.21
C ALA A 46 -0.57 -4.96 -29.90
N GLU A 47 -1.65 -5.57 -30.40
CA GLU A 47 -3.02 -5.14 -30.10
C GLU A 47 -3.34 -5.27 -28.61
N MET A 48 -3.03 -6.41 -27.97
CA MET A 48 -3.20 -6.60 -26.53
C MET A 48 -2.44 -5.57 -25.70
N VAL A 49 -1.19 -5.25 -26.08
CA VAL A 49 -0.36 -4.24 -25.38
C VAL A 49 -0.91 -2.83 -25.57
N LEU A 50 -1.38 -2.48 -26.77
CA LEU A 50 -2.00 -1.18 -27.02
C LEU A 50 -3.30 -1.01 -26.21
N ILE A 51 -4.15 -2.04 -26.16
CA ILE A 51 -5.35 -2.06 -25.32
C ILE A 51 -4.99 -1.91 -23.84
N LEU A 52 -3.96 -2.61 -23.37
CA LEU A 52 -3.46 -2.50 -21.99
C LEU A 52 -3.01 -1.07 -21.67
N ILE A 53 -2.17 -0.46 -22.51
CA ILE A 53 -1.66 0.90 -22.30
C ILE A 53 -2.81 1.91 -22.32
N ALA A 54 -3.70 1.84 -23.31
CA ALA A 54 -4.85 2.73 -23.41
C ALA A 54 -5.76 2.61 -22.18
N THR A 55 -6.07 1.38 -21.75
CA THR A 55 -6.91 1.12 -20.58
C THR A 55 -6.25 1.62 -19.29
N LEU A 56 -4.93 1.42 -19.12
CA LEU A 56 -4.19 1.94 -17.96
C LEU A 56 -4.23 3.47 -17.91
N VAL A 57 -4.03 4.17 -19.03
CA VAL A 57 -4.08 5.64 -19.08
C VAL A 57 -5.49 6.15 -18.75
N VAL A 58 -6.53 5.58 -19.37
CA VAL A 58 -7.93 5.96 -19.10
C VAL A 58 -8.30 5.69 -17.66
N ALA A 59 -7.97 4.51 -17.13
CA ALA A 59 -8.21 4.17 -15.73
C ALA A 59 -7.52 5.15 -14.78
N GLN A 60 -6.26 5.51 -15.05
CA GLN A 60 -5.52 6.47 -14.22
C GLN A 60 -6.20 7.85 -14.18
N LEU A 61 -6.66 8.36 -15.33
CA LEU A 61 -7.37 9.64 -15.41
C LEU A 61 -8.69 9.58 -14.61
N LEU A 62 -9.46 8.51 -14.77
CA LEU A 62 -10.72 8.31 -14.05
C LEU A 62 -10.51 8.22 -12.54
N LEU A 63 -9.50 7.48 -12.09
CA LEU A 63 -9.18 7.34 -10.66
C LEU A 63 -8.74 8.67 -10.04
N VAL A 64 -7.92 9.45 -10.74
CA VAL A 64 -7.50 10.78 -10.27
C VAL A 64 -8.70 11.73 -10.19
N GLN A 65 -9.55 11.78 -11.22
CA GLN A 65 -10.75 12.60 -11.20
C GLN A 65 -11.73 12.18 -10.09
N TRP A 66 -11.90 10.87 -9.86
CA TRP A 66 -12.76 10.36 -8.82
C TRP A 66 -12.23 10.72 -7.42
N LYS A 67 -10.92 10.56 -7.19
CA LYS A 67 -10.26 10.97 -5.94
C LYS A 67 -10.50 12.46 -5.67
N GLN A 68 -10.34 13.32 -6.67
CA GLN A 68 -10.54 14.77 -6.53
C GLN A 68 -12.00 15.16 -6.27
N ARG A 69 -12.96 14.57 -6.98
CA ARG A 69 -14.38 14.95 -6.88
C ARG A 69 -15.08 14.33 -5.67
N HIS A 70 -14.78 13.07 -5.36
CA HIS A 70 -15.45 12.30 -4.32
C HIS A 70 -14.48 11.48 -3.46
N GLN A 71 -13.55 12.17 -2.78
CA GLN A 71 -12.50 11.58 -1.93
C GLN A 71 -13.03 10.51 -0.96
N ARG A 72 -14.19 10.74 -0.31
CA ARG A 72 -14.76 9.79 0.67
C ARG A 72 -15.15 8.46 0.03
N SER A 73 -15.82 8.50 -1.13
CA SER A 73 -16.22 7.30 -1.86
C SER A 73 -15.01 6.55 -2.42
N TYR A 74 -14.03 7.27 -2.96
CA TYR A 74 -12.77 6.70 -3.44
C TYR A 74 -12.03 5.96 -2.32
N ASN A 75 -11.91 6.57 -1.14
CA ASN A 75 -11.26 5.96 0.02
C ASN A 75 -12.01 4.69 0.49
N MET A 76 -13.35 4.71 0.52
CA MET A 76 -14.13 3.53 0.91
C MET A 76 -13.98 2.37 -0.08
N VAL A 77 -14.07 2.64 -1.38
CA VAL A 77 -13.91 1.59 -2.41
C VAL A 77 -12.49 1.05 -2.42
N THR A 78 -11.49 1.93 -2.33
CA THR A 78 -10.09 1.51 -2.26
C THR A 78 -9.83 0.66 -1.02
N LEU A 79 -10.38 1.02 0.15
CA LEU A 79 -10.24 0.21 1.36
C LEU A 79 -10.89 -1.17 1.22
N PHE A 80 -12.08 -1.22 0.62
CA PHE A 80 -12.79 -2.47 0.36
C PHE A 80 -12.00 -3.38 -0.60
N GLN A 81 -11.44 -2.82 -1.67
CA GLN A 81 -10.58 -3.55 -2.60
C GLN A 81 -9.28 -4.02 -1.94
N MET A 82 -8.62 -3.16 -1.17
CA MET A 82 -7.42 -3.50 -0.38
C MET A 82 -7.68 -4.66 0.60
N TRP A 83 -8.94 -4.86 1.03
CA TRP A 83 -9.34 -5.95 1.91
C TRP A 83 -9.63 -7.24 1.14
N ILE A 84 -10.35 -7.18 0.02
CA ILE A 84 -10.81 -8.36 -0.73
C ILE A 84 -9.75 -8.91 -1.68
N VAL A 85 -9.09 -8.05 -2.44
CA VAL A 85 -8.19 -8.46 -3.54
C VAL A 85 -7.05 -9.34 -3.01
N PRO A 86 -6.32 -8.96 -1.93
CA PRO A 86 -5.27 -9.82 -1.38
C PRO A 86 -5.80 -11.16 -0.85
N VAL A 87 -6.99 -11.19 -0.26
CA VAL A 87 -7.61 -12.43 0.23
C VAL A 87 -7.93 -13.37 -0.92
N TYR A 88 -8.51 -12.85 -2.00
CA TYR A 88 -8.83 -13.65 -3.18
C TYR A 88 -7.58 -14.33 -3.75
N PHE A 89 -6.48 -13.59 -3.94
CA PHE A 89 -5.23 -14.14 -4.45
C PHE A 89 -4.58 -15.11 -3.46
N THR A 90 -4.56 -14.80 -2.16
CA THR A 90 -3.90 -15.65 -1.16
C THR A 90 -4.64 -16.97 -0.92
N VAL A 91 -5.97 -16.99 -1.06
CA VAL A 91 -6.76 -18.23 -1.07
C VAL A 91 -6.42 -19.07 -2.30
N LYS A 92 -6.39 -18.47 -3.50
CA LYS A 92 -6.02 -19.18 -4.74
C LYS A 92 -4.59 -19.72 -4.73
N LEU A 93 -3.65 -18.98 -4.14
CA LEU A 93 -2.23 -19.34 -4.05
C LEU A 93 -1.90 -20.19 -2.81
N HIS A 94 -2.90 -20.57 -2.00
CA HIS A 94 -2.74 -21.35 -0.76
C HIS A 94 -1.74 -20.76 0.25
N TRP A 95 -1.70 -19.43 0.37
CA TRP A 95 -0.82 -18.72 1.31
C TRP A 95 -1.44 -18.62 2.71
N TRP A 96 -1.49 -19.74 3.43
CA TRP A 96 -2.16 -19.86 4.73
C TRP A 96 -1.61 -18.95 5.83
N ARG A 97 -0.30 -18.65 5.81
CA ARG A 97 0.34 -17.76 6.78
C ARG A 97 -0.23 -16.35 6.73
N PHE A 98 -0.41 -15.82 5.52
CA PHE A 98 -1.02 -14.51 5.31
C PHE A 98 -2.45 -14.49 5.82
N LEU A 99 -3.25 -15.50 5.47
CA LEU A 99 -4.65 -15.59 5.87
C LEU A 99 -4.84 -15.62 7.39
N GLY A 100 -3.98 -16.34 8.12
CA GLY A 100 -4.00 -16.37 9.58
C GLY A 100 -3.77 -14.99 10.22
N ILE A 101 -2.71 -14.30 9.78
CA ILE A 101 -2.38 -12.95 10.27
C ILE A 101 -3.50 -11.96 9.88
N TRP A 102 -3.99 -12.07 8.65
CA TRP A 102 -5.03 -11.21 8.11
C TRP A 102 -6.34 -11.36 8.89
N PHE A 103 -6.73 -12.58 9.24
CA PHE A 103 -7.93 -12.85 10.02
C PHE A 103 -7.83 -12.28 11.44
N LEU A 104 -6.68 -12.46 12.09
CA LEU A 104 -6.42 -11.87 13.41
C LEU A 104 -6.47 -10.33 13.35
N PHE A 105 -5.76 -9.73 12.39
CA PHE A 105 -5.79 -8.28 12.15
C PHE A 105 -7.22 -7.79 11.92
N SER A 106 -8.00 -8.54 11.14
CA SER A 106 -9.38 -8.20 10.79
C SER A 106 -10.30 -8.22 12.00
N ILE A 107 -10.22 -9.24 12.86
CA ILE A 107 -11.01 -9.33 14.09
C ILE A 107 -10.70 -8.17 15.03
N VAL A 108 -9.42 -7.92 15.30
CA VAL A 108 -9.04 -6.86 16.26
C VAL A 108 -9.41 -5.48 15.70
N THR A 109 -9.16 -5.23 14.42
CA THR A 109 -9.52 -3.96 13.77
C THR A 109 -11.03 -3.77 13.72
N ALA A 110 -11.81 -4.82 13.45
CA ALA A 110 -13.27 -4.77 13.50
C ALA A 110 -13.78 -4.45 14.91
N PHE A 111 -13.21 -5.05 15.96
CA PHE A 111 -13.56 -4.74 17.35
C PHE A 111 -13.26 -3.27 17.71
N VAL A 112 -12.09 -2.76 17.33
CA VAL A 112 -11.69 -1.36 17.58
C VAL A 112 -12.60 -0.40 16.81
N THR A 113 -12.89 -0.71 15.54
CA THR A 113 -13.79 0.08 14.68
C THR A 113 -15.22 0.09 15.23
N TYR A 114 -15.70 -1.06 15.72
CA TYR A 114 -16.99 -1.17 16.38
C TYR A 114 -17.07 -0.26 17.60
N LYS A 115 -16.06 -0.27 18.46
CA LYS A 115 -15.99 0.65 19.62
C LYS A 115 -16.01 2.11 19.18
N ALA A 116 -15.25 2.47 18.14
CA ALA A 116 -15.16 3.83 17.61
C ALA A 116 -16.47 4.34 16.97
N THR A 117 -17.32 3.45 16.46
CA THR A 117 -18.56 3.78 15.73
C THR A 117 -19.82 3.76 16.61
N ARG A 118 -19.73 3.22 17.83
CA ARG A 118 -20.87 3.15 18.77
C ARG A 118 -21.26 4.54 19.28
N LYS A 119 -22.57 4.75 19.44
CA LYS A 119 -23.17 5.94 20.05
C LYS A 119 -23.98 5.54 21.30
N PRO A 120 -23.82 6.21 22.46
CA PRO A 120 -22.81 7.24 22.74
C PRO A 120 -21.39 6.64 22.79
N LEU A 121 -20.39 7.43 22.40
CA LEU A 121 -18.99 7.00 22.38
C LEU A 121 -18.45 6.98 23.83
N VAL A 122 -17.87 5.87 24.29
CA VAL A 122 -17.36 5.80 25.67
C VAL A 122 -16.06 6.61 25.80
N GLN A 123 -15.90 7.35 26.90
CA GLN A 123 -14.74 8.25 27.19
C GLN A 123 -13.36 7.60 26.99
N THR A 124 -13.19 6.32 27.33
CA THR A 124 -11.91 5.60 27.16
C THR A 124 -11.62 5.15 25.72
N THR A 125 -12.61 5.20 24.83
CA THR A 125 -12.52 4.66 23.47
C THR A 125 -11.48 5.36 22.59
N PRO A 126 -11.40 6.70 22.53
CA PRO A 126 -10.39 7.39 21.72
C PRO A 126 -8.96 6.97 22.06
N ARG A 127 -8.67 6.77 23.35
CA ARG A 127 -7.35 6.30 23.79
C ARG A 127 -7.06 4.89 23.31
N LEU A 128 -8.03 3.97 23.42
CA LEU A 128 -7.90 2.60 22.94
C LEU A 128 -7.63 2.58 21.43
N VAL A 129 -8.42 3.34 20.67
CA VAL A 129 -8.32 3.44 19.20
C VAL A 129 -6.94 3.97 18.80
N TYR A 130 -6.50 5.09 19.37
CA TYR A 130 -5.19 5.65 19.06
C TYR A 130 -4.04 4.74 19.48
N LYS A 131 -4.14 4.06 20.63
CA LYS A 131 -3.11 3.11 21.09
C LYS A 131 -3.00 1.91 20.15
N TRP A 132 -4.12 1.36 19.70
CA TRP A 132 -4.14 0.25 18.74
C TRP A 132 -3.49 0.65 17.42
N PHE A 133 -3.93 1.74 16.79
CA PHE A 133 -3.37 2.16 15.51
C PHE A 133 -1.92 2.65 15.60
N LEU A 134 -1.50 3.20 16.74
CA LEU A 134 -0.09 3.52 17.00
C LEU A 134 0.77 2.26 17.11
N LEU A 135 0.28 1.22 17.81
CA LEU A 135 0.96 -0.08 17.89
C LEU A 135 1.10 -0.69 16.49
N LEU A 136 0.02 -0.67 15.71
CA LEU A 136 -0.01 -1.20 14.35
C LEU A 136 0.97 -0.47 13.44
N TYR A 137 0.99 0.87 13.52
CA TYR A 137 1.99 1.69 12.85
C TYR A 137 3.41 1.28 13.23
N LYS A 138 3.74 1.18 14.52
CA LYS A 138 5.08 0.78 14.99
C LYS A 138 5.49 -0.60 14.49
N MET A 139 4.58 -1.57 14.55
CA MET A 139 4.83 -2.93 14.04
C MET A 139 5.07 -2.91 12.53
N SER A 140 4.19 -2.28 11.77
CA SER A 140 4.31 -2.17 10.30
C SER A 140 5.60 -1.48 9.87
N TYR A 141 5.99 -0.42 10.59
CA TYR A 141 7.22 0.34 10.34
C TYR A 141 8.47 -0.49 10.66
N ALA A 142 8.50 -1.17 11.81
CA ALA A 142 9.61 -2.05 12.19
C ALA A 142 9.76 -3.21 11.20
N THR A 143 8.67 -3.89 10.85
CA THR A 143 8.67 -4.98 9.85
C THR A 143 9.14 -4.47 8.48
N GLY A 144 8.70 -3.29 8.05
CA GLY A 144 9.15 -2.66 6.81
C GLY A 144 10.65 -2.35 6.80
N ILE A 145 11.20 -1.82 7.90
CA ILE A 145 12.64 -1.58 8.03
C ILE A 145 13.43 -2.89 7.97
N VAL A 146 13.00 -3.91 8.72
CA VAL A 146 13.68 -5.22 8.71
C VAL A 146 13.65 -5.83 7.31
N GLY A 147 12.52 -5.75 6.60
CA GLY A 147 12.41 -6.20 5.22
C GLY A 147 13.33 -5.43 4.28
N TYR A 148 13.39 -4.10 4.40
CA TYR A 148 14.30 -3.26 3.61
C TYR A 148 15.77 -3.64 3.84
N ILE A 149 16.17 -3.80 5.10
CA ILE A 149 17.53 -4.22 5.46
C ILE A 149 17.83 -5.60 4.87
N ALA A 150 16.91 -6.56 4.95
CA ALA A 150 17.09 -7.89 4.39
C ALA A 150 17.27 -7.88 2.86
N VAL A 151 16.51 -7.05 2.14
CA VAL A 151 16.68 -6.86 0.69
C VAL A 151 18.03 -6.21 0.38
N MET A 152 18.37 -5.11 1.05
CA MET A 152 19.66 -4.45 0.84
C MET A 152 20.84 -5.39 1.12
N PHE A 153 20.76 -6.14 2.22
CA PHE A 153 21.75 -7.14 2.60
C PHE A 153 21.95 -8.21 1.52
N THR A 154 20.88 -8.60 0.85
CA THR A 154 20.94 -9.55 -0.27
C THR A 154 21.52 -8.93 -1.54
N LEU A 155 21.14 -7.69 -1.87
CA LEU A 155 21.65 -6.97 -3.05
C LEU A 155 23.15 -6.66 -2.98
N PHE A 156 23.68 -6.38 -1.78
CA PHE A 156 25.12 -6.20 -1.57
C PHE A 156 25.91 -7.52 -1.52
N GLY A 157 25.26 -8.68 -1.70
CA GLY A 157 25.91 -9.99 -1.67
C GLY A 157 26.39 -10.43 -0.28
N LEU A 158 26.00 -9.72 0.79
CA LEU A 158 26.40 -10.05 2.15
C LEU A 158 25.74 -11.34 2.66
N ASN A 159 24.62 -11.75 2.06
CA ASN A 159 23.98 -13.04 2.30
C ASN A 159 24.86 -14.25 1.97
N LEU A 160 25.77 -14.12 0.99
CA LEU A 160 26.73 -15.15 0.61
C LEU A 160 27.72 -15.43 1.74
N LEU A 161 28.05 -14.42 2.57
CA LEU A 161 28.92 -14.57 3.74
C LEU A 161 28.31 -15.53 4.78
N PHE A 162 26.98 -15.59 4.86
CA PHE A 162 26.24 -16.47 5.76
C PHE A 162 25.76 -17.77 5.08
N ARG A 163 26.21 -18.03 3.84
CA ARG A 163 25.78 -19.19 3.02
C ARG A 163 24.26 -19.29 2.83
N ILE A 164 23.57 -18.14 2.89
CA ILE A 164 22.13 -18.08 2.61
C ILE A 164 21.97 -17.85 1.11
N LYS A 165 21.10 -18.63 0.47
CA LYS A 165 20.84 -18.47 -0.96
C LYS A 165 20.17 -17.11 -1.23
N PRO A 166 20.54 -16.39 -2.30
CA PRO A 166 19.91 -15.11 -2.66
C PRO A 166 18.41 -15.20 -2.90
N GLU A 167 17.92 -16.29 -3.48
CA GLU A 167 16.49 -16.57 -3.66
C GLU A 167 15.73 -16.51 -2.33
N ASP A 168 16.12 -17.33 -1.34
CA ASP A 168 15.44 -17.40 -0.04
C ASP A 168 15.51 -16.08 0.73
N ALA A 169 16.65 -15.39 0.67
CA ALA A 169 16.85 -14.11 1.36
C ALA A 169 16.02 -12.97 0.74
N MET A 170 15.93 -12.92 -0.59
CA MET A 170 15.06 -11.96 -1.28
C MET A 170 13.59 -12.25 -1.00
N ASP A 171 13.16 -13.50 -1.07
CA ASP A 171 11.76 -13.88 -0.80
C ASP A 171 11.35 -13.50 0.62
N PHE A 172 12.23 -13.74 1.60
CA PHE A 172 12.00 -13.32 2.98
C PHE A 172 11.93 -11.79 3.13
N GLY A 173 12.88 -11.06 2.53
CA GLY A 173 12.93 -9.60 2.59
C GLY A 173 11.73 -8.93 1.93
N ILE A 174 11.35 -9.39 0.73
CA ILE A 174 10.18 -8.90 -0.02
C ILE A 174 8.90 -9.24 0.73
N SER A 175 8.78 -10.44 1.31
CA SER A 175 7.61 -10.81 2.12
C SER A 175 7.44 -9.90 3.32
N LEU A 176 8.51 -9.59 4.06
CA LEU A 176 8.46 -8.65 5.19
C LEU A 176 8.10 -7.23 4.73
N LEU A 177 8.68 -6.75 3.63
CA LEU A 177 8.31 -5.46 3.05
C LEU A 177 6.83 -5.41 2.70
N PHE A 178 6.32 -6.45 2.04
CA PHE A 178 4.90 -6.56 1.71
C PHE A 178 4.03 -6.51 2.96
N TYR A 179 4.33 -7.30 4.00
CA TYR A 179 3.58 -7.27 5.26
C TYR A 179 3.61 -5.89 5.93
N GLY A 180 4.79 -5.29 6.04
CA GLY A 180 4.95 -3.97 6.66
C GLY A 180 4.19 -2.89 5.91
N LEU A 181 4.33 -2.83 4.59
CA LEU A 181 3.66 -1.82 3.77
C LEU A 181 2.15 -2.05 3.70
N TYR A 182 1.70 -3.29 3.50
CA TYR A 182 0.28 -3.65 3.38
C TYR A 182 -0.52 -3.32 4.65
N TYR A 183 -0.08 -3.84 5.81
CA TYR A 183 -0.74 -3.54 7.08
C TYR A 183 -0.55 -2.08 7.51
N GLY A 184 0.54 -1.44 7.09
CA GLY A 184 0.75 0.00 7.28
C GLY A 184 -0.29 0.85 6.54
N VAL A 185 -0.58 0.54 5.27
CA VAL A 185 -1.66 1.20 4.51
C VAL A 185 -3.01 0.97 5.17
N LEU A 186 -3.37 -0.29 5.40
CA LEU A 186 -4.67 -0.64 6.00
C LEU A 186 -4.85 0.02 7.37
N GLY A 187 -3.85 -0.09 8.25
CA GLY A 187 -3.89 0.53 9.58
C GLY A 187 -4.12 2.04 9.51
N ARG A 188 -3.48 2.74 8.56
CA ARG A 188 -3.66 4.18 8.34
C ARG A 188 -5.06 4.53 7.84
N ASP A 189 -5.62 3.76 6.91
CA ASP A 189 -6.94 4.03 6.35
C ASP A 189 -8.06 3.76 7.38
N PHE A 190 -7.93 2.70 8.18
CA PHE A 190 -8.85 2.44 9.30
C PHE A 190 -8.72 3.47 10.43
N ALA A 191 -7.49 3.92 10.73
CA ALA A 191 -7.25 4.97 11.71
C ALA A 191 -7.97 6.27 11.35
N GLU A 192 -7.87 6.70 10.09
CA GLU A 192 -8.54 7.90 9.57
C GLU A 192 -10.07 7.74 9.63
N MET A 193 -10.59 6.58 9.22
CA MET A 193 -12.02 6.29 9.31
C MET A 193 -12.54 6.31 10.76
N CYS A 194 -11.84 5.66 11.68
CA CYS A 194 -12.22 5.64 13.09
C CYS A 194 -12.17 7.05 13.69
N ALA A 195 -11.15 7.84 13.35
CA ALA A 195 -11.05 9.22 13.80
C ALA A 195 -12.19 10.09 13.25
N ASP A 196 -12.63 9.89 12.01
CA ASP A 196 -13.80 10.58 11.44
C ASP A 196 -15.08 10.29 12.22
N TYR A 197 -15.34 9.02 12.52
CA TYR A 197 -16.51 8.63 13.30
C TYR A 197 -16.47 9.20 14.73
N MET A 198 -15.32 9.10 15.41
CA MET A 198 -15.16 9.68 16.74
C MET A 198 -15.32 11.20 16.71
N ALA A 199 -14.71 11.89 15.74
CA ALA A 199 -14.82 13.34 15.56
C ALA A 199 -16.28 13.80 15.37
N SER A 200 -17.06 13.03 14.61
CA SER A 200 -18.49 13.30 14.43
C SER A 200 -19.31 13.08 15.70
N THR A 201 -18.84 12.22 16.62
CA THR A 201 -19.55 11.88 17.86
C THR A 201 -19.15 12.78 19.03
N ILE A 202 -17.90 13.27 19.06
CA ILE A 202 -17.37 14.14 20.13
C ILE A 202 -18.18 15.43 20.30
N GLY A 203 -18.79 15.95 19.23
CA GLY A 203 -19.68 17.12 19.33
C GLY A 203 -20.99 16.88 20.09
N PHE A 204 -21.31 15.65 20.47
CA PHE A 204 -22.56 15.26 21.12
C PHE A 204 -22.41 14.90 22.61
N TYR A 205 -21.26 15.16 23.24
CA TYR A 205 -21.03 14.82 24.66
C TYR A 205 -21.71 15.77 25.63
N SER A 206 -23.04 15.72 25.72
CA SER A 206 -23.77 16.09 26.93
C SER A 206 -24.76 14.98 27.26
N ALA A 207 -24.87 14.63 28.55
CA ALA A 207 -25.79 13.60 29.03
C ALA A 207 -27.27 13.93 28.74
N SER A 208 -27.58 15.16 28.31
CA SER A 208 -28.92 15.68 28.03
C SER A 208 -29.19 15.94 26.55
N GLY A 209 -28.27 15.62 25.63
CA GLY A 209 -28.46 15.81 24.18
C GLY A 209 -28.51 17.27 23.71
N MET A 210 -28.44 18.25 24.62
CA MET A 210 -28.22 19.66 24.29
C MET A 210 -26.73 20.01 24.42
N PRO A 211 -26.09 20.58 23.37
CA PRO A 211 -24.69 20.97 23.42
C PRO A 211 -24.54 22.19 24.32
N THR A 212 -24.31 21.97 25.62
CA THR A 212 -23.90 23.04 26.53
C THR A 212 -22.49 23.47 26.16
N LYS A 213 -22.38 24.68 25.63
CA LYS A 213 -21.18 25.37 25.12
C LYS A 213 -20.04 25.61 26.13
N HIS A 214 -19.96 24.86 27.22
CA HIS A 214 -18.86 24.99 28.18
C HIS A 214 -18.51 23.61 28.74
N LEU A 215 -17.52 22.97 28.10
CA LEU A 215 -16.75 21.93 28.76
C LEU A 215 -15.82 22.65 29.75
N SER A 216 -15.73 22.19 31.01
CA SER A 216 -14.79 22.79 31.97
C SER A 216 -13.35 22.63 31.47
N ASP A 217 -12.50 23.63 31.70
CA ASP A 217 -11.08 23.61 31.28
C ASP A 217 -10.30 22.40 31.85
N SER A 218 -10.84 21.76 32.88
CA SER A 218 -10.32 20.56 33.52
C SER A 218 -10.71 19.24 32.82
N VAL A 219 -11.46 19.24 31.72
CA VAL A 219 -11.87 18.01 31.01
C VAL A 219 -11.40 18.03 29.57
N CYS A 220 -10.71 16.97 29.14
CA CYS A 220 -10.23 16.83 27.78
C CYS A 220 -11.39 16.56 26.81
N ALA A 221 -11.62 17.42 25.82
CA ALA A 221 -12.76 17.26 24.89
C ALA A 221 -12.64 16.04 23.95
N VAL A 222 -11.46 15.41 23.86
CA VAL A 222 -11.27 14.21 23.01
C VAL A 222 -11.70 12.94 23.73
N CYS A 223 -11.19 12.70 24.95
CA CYS A 223 -11.49 11.50 25.74
C CYS A 223 -12.54 11.72 26.83
N GLY A 224 -12.95 12.94 27.11
CA GLY A 224 -13.91 13.28 28.16
C GLY A 224 -13.43 12.99 29.59
N GLN A 225 -12.14 12.73 29.81
CA GLN A 225 -11.55 12.51 31.13
C GLN A 225 -10.97 13.80 31.71
N GLN A 226 -10.87 13.86 33.04
CA GLN A 226 -10.28 14.99 33.75
C GLN A 226 -8.77 15.09 33.49
N ILE A 227 -8.30 16.33 33.38
CA ILE A 227 -6.90 16.72 33.22
C ILE A 227 -6.38 17.05 34.62
N PHE A 228 -5.46 16.23 35.13
CA PHE A 228 -4.94 16.35 36.50
C PHE A 228 -3.63 17.15 36.60
N VAL A 229 -2.96 17.37 35.48
CA VAL A 229 -1.62 17.99 35.41
C VAL A 229 -1.74 19.33 34.68
N ASP A 230 -1.18 20.39 35.26
CA ASP A 230 -1.13 21.70 34.59
C ASP A 230 -0.09 21.70 33.45
N VAL A 231 -0.24 22.60 32.50
CA VAL A 231 0.58 22.72 31.28
C VAL A 231 2.07 22.93 31.58
N ASN A 232 2.39 23.46 32.77
CA ASN A 232 3.75 23.81 33.18
C ASN A 232 4.43 22.71 34.02
N GLU A 233 3.74 21.61 34.32
CA GLU A 233 4.27 20.51 35.12
C GLU A 233 4.42 19.24 34.27
N GLU A 234 5.52 18.53 34.45
CA GLU A 234 5.66 17.20 33.85
C GLU A 234 4.76 16.22 34.60
N GLY A 235 3.83 15.61 33.87
CA GLY A 235 2.86 14.69 34.43
C GLY A 235 3.49 13.33 34.69
N ILE A 236 3.25 12.78 35.89
CA ILE A 236 3.67 11.41 36.24
C ILE A 236 3.05 10.36 35.30
N ILE A 237 1.81 10.61 34.83
CA ILE A 237 1.04 9.69 33.97
C ILE A 237 1.07 10.16 32.51
N GLU A 238 0.74 11.43 32.27
CA GLU A 238 0.79 12.05 30.95
C GLU A 238 0.83 13.58 31.07
N ASN A 239 1.46 14.23 30.09
CA ASN A 239 1.51 15.69 30.06
C ASN A 239 0.23 16.29 29.45
N THR A 240 0.09 17.58 29.70
CA THR A 240 -1.00 18.41 29.19
C THR A 240 -0.47 19.38 28.14
N TYR A 241 -1.19 19.53 27.04
CA TYR A 241 -0.81 20.44 25.95
C TYR A 241 -1.89 21.50 25.72
N ARG A 242 -1.46 22.77 25.66
CA ARG A 242 -2.31 23.93 25.36
C ARG A 242 -2.11 24.37 23.91
N LEU A 243 -3.20 24.43 23.15
CA LEU A 243 -3.20 24.92 21.76
C LEU A 243 -3.13 26.46 21.69
N SER A 244 -2.88 27.02 20.50
CA SER A 244 -2.95 28.47 20.22
C SER A 244 -4.31 29.09 20.57
N CYS A 245 -5.38 28.32 20.32
CA CYS A 245 -6.75 28.66 20.68
C CYS A 245 -7.07 28.56 22.19
N ASN A 246 -6.05 28.42 23.04
CA ASN A 246 -6.11 28.26 24.50
C ASN A 246 -6.82 27.02 25.05
N HIS A 247 -7.40 26.16 24.20
CA HIS A 247 -7.96 24.88 24.65
C HIS A 247 -6.87 23.89 25.08
N VAL A 248 -7.16 23.18 26.17
CA VAL A 248 -6.22 22.28 26.87
C VAL A 248 -6.63 20.83 26.67
N PHE A 249 -5.67 19.95 26.39
CA PHE A 249 -5.90 18.52 26.13
C PHE A 249 -4.78 17.68 26.73
N HIS A 250 -5.05 16.39 26.95
CA HIS A 250 -3.97 15.41 27.12
C HIS A 250 -3.08 15.36 25.89
N GLU A 251 -1.76 15.40 26.07
CA GLU A 251 -0.77 15.36 24.99
C GLU A 251 -1.01 14.16 24.06
N PHE A 252 -1.27 12.97 24.64
CA PHE A 252 -1.57 11.76 23.88
C PHE A 252 -2.84 11.91 23.01
N CYS A 253 -3.90 12.52 23.56
CA CYS A 253 -5.17 12.64 22.86
C CYS A 253 -5.08 13.61 21.69
N ILE A 254 -4.42 14.76 21.86
CA ILE A 254 -4.26 15.76 20.80
C ILE A 254 -3.26 15.28 19.73
N ARG A 255 -2.19 14.57 20.11
CA ARG A 255 -1.30 13.90 19.16
C ARG A 255 -2.03 12.82 18.37
N GLY A 256 -2.84 11.98 19.02
CA GLY A 256 -3.68 11.00 18.33
C GLY A 256 -4.63 11.65 17.31
N TRP A 257 -5.29 12.73 17.71
CA TRP A 257 -6.17 13.49 16.83
C TRP A 257 -5.45 14.04 15.59
N CYS A 258 -4.30 14.69 15.78
CA CYS A 258 -3.55 15.32 14.69
C CYS A 258 -2.78 14.35 13.80
N ILE A 259 -2.18 13.30 14.39
CA ILE A 259 -1.32 12.34 13.68
C ILE A 259 -2.17 11.19 13.12
N VAL A 260 -2.85 10.46 14.00
CA VAL A 260 -3.58 9.22 13.67
C VAL A 260 -4.84 9.57 12.88
N GLY A 261 -5.58 10.59 13.32
CA GLY A 261 -6.78 11.07 12.63
C GLY A 261 -6.55 12.07 11.50
N LYS A 262 -5.30 12.52 11.28
CA LYS A 262 -4.93 13.61 10.35
C LYS A 262 -5.79 14.87 10.50
N LYS A 263 -6.33 15.13 11.69
CA LYS A 263 -7.20 16.29 11.94
C LYS A 263 -6.35 17.47 12.40
N GLN A 264 -6.16 18.44 11.50
CA GLN A 264 -5.33 19.63 11.76
C GLN A 264 -6.11 20.80 12.39
N THR A 265 -7.25 20.52 13.02
CA THR A 265 -8.14 21.53 13.60
C THR A 265 -8.45 21.17 15.04
N CYS A 266 -8.57 22.17 15.91
CA CYS A 266 -8.96 21.99 17.30
C CYS A 266 -10.29 21.21 17.38
N PRO A 267 -10.37 20.12 18.18
CA PRO A 267 -11.61 19.36 18.35
C PRO A 267 -12.81 20.23 18.76
N TYR A 268 -12.54 21.27 19.56
CA TYR A 268 -13.54 22.19 20.13
C TYR A 268 -13.91 23.34 19.20
N CYS A 269 -13.01 24.31 18.99
CA CYS A 269 -13.31 25.54 18.23
C CYS A 269 -13.05 25.45 16.71
N LYS A 270 -12.54 24.31 16.21
CA LYS A 270 -12.16 24.08 14.80
C LYS A 270 -11.08 25.03 14.24
N GLU A 271 -10.44 25.83 15.08
CA GLU A 271 -9.26 26.63 14.69
C GLU A 271 -8.11 25.71 14.27
N LYS A 272 -7.34 26.13 13.26
CA LYS A 272 -6.20 25.37 12.75
C LYS A 272 -5.10 25.25 13.81
N VAL A 273 -4.61 24.05 14.02
CA VAL A 273 -3.53 23.78 14.98
C VAL A 273 -2.18 24.06 14.34
N ASP A 274 -1.28 24.75 15.07
CA ASP A 274 0.11 24.90 14.66
C ASP A 274 0.92 23.62 14.93
N LEU A 275 0.98 22.76 13.92
CA LEU A 275 1.72 21.50 13.97
C LEU A 275 3.23 21.70 14.16
N LYS A 276 3.81 22.85 13.76
CA LYS A 276 5.25 23.09 13.90
C LYS A 276 5.64 23.27 15.35
N ARG A 277 4.79 23.94 16.13
CA ARG A 277 4.99 24.12 17.58
C ARG A 277 4.74 22.83 18.37
N MET A 278 3.85 21.97 17.90
CA MET A 278 3.51 20.71 18.58
C MET A 278 4.51 19.58 18.31
N PHE A 279 5.18 19.62 17.15
CA PHE A 279 6.22 18.65 16.74
C PHE A 279 7.55 19.38 16.55
N SER A 280 8.24 19.62 17.67
CA SER A 280 9.57 20.22 17.69
C SER A 280 10.62 19.33 17.03
N ASN A 281 10.42 18.01 17.00
CA ASN A 281 11.32 17.08 16.32
C ASN A 281 10.95 16.91 14.83
N PRO A 282 11.84 17.29 13.88
CA PRO A 282 11.58 17.13 12.44
C PRO A 282 11.29 15.69 12.00
N TRP A 283 11.80 14.71 12.74
CA TRP A 283 11.64 13.27 12.51
C TRP A 283 10.26 12.72 12.94
N GLU A 284 9.45 13.48 13.68
CA GLU A 284 8.07 13.11 14.05
C GLU A 284 7.04 13.53 13.01
N ARG A 285 7.45 14.32 11.99
CA ARG A 285 6.53 14.74 10.94
C ARG A 285 6.16 13.54 10.09
N PRO A 286 4.87 13.37 9.73
CA PRO A 286 4.48 12.40 8.72
C PRO A 286 5.25 12.70 7.43
N HIS A 287 6.28 11.92 7.12
CA HIS A 287 7.11 12.17 5.94
C HIS A 287 6.23 12.08 4.69
N VAL A 288 6.18 13.15 3.90
CA VAL A 288 5.38 13.25 2.68
C VAL A 288 5.67 12.08 1.72
N MET A 289 6.95 11.68 1.65
CA MET A 289 7.42 10.54 0.86
C MET A 289 6.73 9.22 1.27
N TYR A 290 6.56 8.98 2.57
CA TYR A 290 5.86 7.79 3.05
C TYR A 290 4.37 7.85 2.68
N GLY A 291 3.74 9.03 2.75
CA GLY A 291 2.38 9.22 2.25
C GLY A 291 2.22 8.88 0.77
N GLN A 292 3.15 9.34 -0.08
CA GLN A 292 3.14 9.05 -1.51
C GLN A 292 3.38 7.57 -1.80
N LEU A 293 4.33 6.93 -1.11
CA LEU A 293 4.59 5.50 -1.23
C LEU A 293 3.34 4.65 -0.94
N LEU A 294 2.62 4.99 0.14
CA LEU A 294 1.38 4.30 0.50
C LEU A 294 0.27 4.52 -0.55
N ASP A 295 0.20 5.71 -1.17
CA ASP A 295 -0.72 5.98 -2.28
C ASP A 295 -0.42 5.12 -3.52
N TRP A 296 0.86 4.97 -3.87
CA TRP A 296 1.31 4.04 -4.91
C TRP A 296 0.97 2.59 -4.59
N LEU A 297 1.16 2.17 -3.34
CA LEU A 297 0.83 0.81 -2.92
C LEU A 297 -0.66 0.51 -3.06
N ARG A 298 -1.55 1.47 -2.73
CA ARG A 298 -2.99 1.33 -2.96
C ARG A 298 -3.31 1.08 -4.42
N TYR A 299 -2.66 1.82 -5.34
CA TYR A 299 -2.85 1.60 -6.76
C TYR A 299 -2.37 0.21 -7.18
N LEU A 300 -1.16 -0.19 -6.76
CA LEU A 300 -0.56 -1.48 -7.11
C LEU A 300 -1.39 -2.68 -6.59
N VAL A 301 -1.83 -2.64 -5.33
CA VAL A 301 -2.46 -3.79 -4.68
C VAL A 301 -3.97 -3.86 -4.95
N ALA A 302 -4.67 -2.72 -4.98
CA ALA A 302 -6.12 -2.69 -5.15
C ALA A 302 -6.55 -2.51 -6.61
N TRP A 303 -5.97 -1.52 -7.31
CA TRP A 303 -6.46 -1.10 -8.62
C TRP A 303 -5.82 -1.86 -9.79
N GLN A 304 -4.53 -2.18 -9.72
CA GLN A 304 -3.84 -2.87 -10.81
C GLN A 304 -4.48 -4.24 -11.15
N PRO A 305 -4.84 -5.11 -10.18
CA PRO A 305 -5.49 -6.38 -10.51
C PRO A 305 -6.87 -6.20 -11.14
N VAL A 306 -7.61 -5.16 -10.73
CA VAL A 306 -8.93 -4.82 -11.31
C VAL A 306 -8.76 -4.35 -12.75
N ILE A 307 -7.76 -3.50 -13.03
CA ILE A 307 -7.48 -3.01 -14.37
C ILE A 307 -7.01 -4.14 -15.28
N ILE A 308 -6.13 -5.02 -14.80
CA ILE A 308 -5.68 -6.20 -15.57
C ILE A 308 -6.85 -7.13 -15.87
N GLY A 309 -7.71 -7.40 -14.88
CA GLY A 309 -8.92 -8.22 -15.10
C GLY A 309 -9.88 -7.60 -16.11
N LEU A 310 -10.01 -6.26 -16.12
CA LEU A 310 -10.78 -5.54 -17.14
C LEU A 310 -10.17 -5.71 -18.53
N VAL A 311 -8.84 -5.57 -18.66
CA VAL A 311 -8.13 -5.74 -19.93
C VAL A 311 -8.27 -7.17 -20.45
N GLN A 312 -8.14 -8.18 -19.58
CA GLN A 312 -8.40 -9.57 -19.94
C GLN A 312 -9.84 -9.76 -20.43
N GLY A 313 -10.83 -9.19 -19.75
CA GLY A 313 -12.22 -9.22 -20.21
C GLY A 313 -12.43 -8.55 -21.57
N ILE A 314 -11.76 -7.43 -21.83
CA ILE A 314 -11.81 -6.76 -23.15
C ILE A 314 -11.18 -7.64 -24.23
N ASN A 315 -10.00 -8.20 -23.98
CA ASN A 315 -9.31 -9.07 -24.93
C ASN A 315 -10.13 -10.32 -25.23
N TYR A 316 -10.73 -10.95 -24.22
CA TYR A 316 -11.63 -12.08 -24.38
C TYR A 316 -12.84 -11.73 -25.26
N CYS A 317 -13.49 -10.58 -25.01
CA CYS A 317 -14.62 -10.12 -25.82
C CYS A 317 -14.24 -9.82 -27.28
N LEU A 318 -13.00 -9.39 -27.51
CA LEU A 318 -12.46 -9.14 -28.85
C LEU A 318 -11.91 -10.40 -29.53
N GLY A 319 -11.89 -11.55 -28.85
CA GLY A 319 -11.33 -12.80 -29.36
C GLY A 319 -9.81 -12.77 -29.56
N LEU A 320 -9.10 -11.93 -28.79
CA LEU A 320 -7.65 -11.72 -28.86
C LEU A 320 -6.85 -12.62 -27.89
N GLU A 321 -7.49 -13.64 -27.30
CA GLU A 321 -6.87 -14.63 -26.40
C GLU A 321 -6.27 -15.83 -27.14
#